data_AF-A0A2G2Y8W5-F1
#
_entry.id   AF-A0A2G2Y8W5-F1
#
_cell.length_a   1.000
_cell.length_b   1.000
_cell.length_c   1.000
_cell.angle_alpha   90.00
_cell.angle_beta   90.00
_cell.angle_gamma   90.00
#
_symmetry.space_group_name_H-M   'P 1'
#
loop_
_entity.id
_entity.type
_entity.pdbx_description
1 polymer ?
#
loop_
_entity_poly.entity_id
_entity_poly.type
_entity_poly.pdbx_seq_one_letter_code
_entity_poly.pdbx_strand_id
1 'polypeptide(L)' 'MSKRIKDYWGCNNPCTVFKTEEYCCPFGSCGPTNYSKFFKDRCSTSYSYPTDDLISTFTCPSGTKYRVIFCP' A
#
# COMPACT_ATOMS: atom_id res chain seq x y z
N MET A 1 -16.14 -1.35 3.50
CA MET A 1 -14.90 -2.09 3.77
C MET A 1 -15.13 -3.54 3.40
N SER A 2 -14.35 -4.12 2.48
CA SER A 2 -14.52 -5.53 2.13
C SER A 2 -14.22 -6.39 3.36
N LYS A 3 -15.18 -7.23 3.78
CA LYS A 3 -15.02 -8.13 4.94
C LYS A 3 -13.80 -9.04 4.81
N ARG A 4 -13.29 -9.24 3.59
CA ARG A 4 -12.21 -10.20 3.31
C ARG A 4 -10.82 -9.75 3.77
N ILE A 5 -10.58 -8.45 3.93
CA ILE A 5 -9.25 -7.92 4.34
C ILE A 5 -9.26 -7.29 5.73
N LYS A 6 -10.39 -7.37 6.45
CA LYS A 6 -10.51 -6.88 7.82
C LYS A 6 -9.72 -7.79 8.76
N ASP A 7 -8.96 -7.18 9.66
CA ASP A 7 -8.29 -7.85 10.78
C ASP A 7 -8.81 -7.28 12.12
N TYR A 8 -8.47 -7.93 13.23
CA TYR A 8 -8.92 -7.55 14.57
C TYR A 8 -8.41 -6.15 14.97
N TRP A 9 -7.16 -5.82 14.61
CA TRP A 9 -6.54 -4.52 14.90
C TRP A 9 -6.06 -3.78 13.65
N GLY A 10 -6.67 -4.05 12.48
CA GLY A 10 -6.22 -3.40 11.26
C GLY A 10 -6.94 -3.83 9.99
N CYS A 11 -6.29 -3.55 8.87
CA CYS A 11 -6.75 -3.87 7.54
C CYS A 11 -5.57 -4.40 6.73
N ASN A 12 -5.61 -5.69 6.40
CA ASN A 12 -4.50 -6.36 5.72
C ASN A 12 -4.43 -5.94 4.24
N ASN A 13 -3.22 -5.88 3.70
CA ASN A 13 -3.04 -5.76 2.26
C ASN A 13 -3.59 -7.03 1.58
N PRO A 14 -4.24 -6.94 0.41
CA PRO A 14 -4.76 -8.12 -0.28
C PRO A 14 -3.70 -9.17 -0.59
N CYS A 15 -2.43 -8.81 -0.81
CA CYS A 15 -1.36 -9.78 -1.00
C CYS A 15 -1.20 -10.69 0.23
N THR A 16 -1.22 -10.12 1.44
CA THR A 16 -1.11 -10.86 2.71
C THR A 16 -2.23 -11.89 2.86
N VAL A 17 -3.44 -11.54 2.42
CA VAL A 17 -4.64 -12.38 2.57
C VAL A 17 -4.74 -13.45 1.49
N PHE A 18 -4.58 -13.06 0.22
CA PHE A 18 -4.92 -13.91 -0.92
C PHE A 18 -3.71 -14.61 -1.54
N LYS A 19 -2.50 -14.05 -1.39
CA LYS A 19 -1.24 -14.64 -1.89
C LYS A 19 -1.25 -14.97 -3.39
N THR A 20 -1.96 -14.19 -4.20
CA THR A 20 -2.04 -14.37 -5.65
C THR A 20 -1.12 -13.40 -6.37
N GLU A 21 -0.78 -13.74 -7.62
CA GLU A 21 0.03 -12.87 -8.49
C GLU A 21 -0.61 -11.49 -8.70
N GLU A 22 -1.96 -11.45 -8.80
CA GLU A 22 -2.73 -10.21 -8.95
C GLU A 22 -2.42 -9.17 -7.85
N TYR A 23 -2.24 -9.63 -6.60
CA TYR A 23 -2.04 -8.74 -5.46
C TYR A 23 -0.58 -8.62 -5.03
N CYS A 24 0.22 -9.66 -5.23
CA CYS A 24 1.61 -9.74 -4.75
C CYS A 24 2.66 -9.40 -5.81
N CYS A 25 2.30 -9.41 -7.09
CA CYS A 25 3.16 -8.97 -8.19
C CYS A 25 4.57 -9.58 -8.19
N PRO A 26 4.75 -10.92 -8.06
CA PRO A 26 6.06 -11.53 -7.90
C PRO A 26 7.01 -11.29 -9.09
N PHE A 27 6.46 -11.06 -10.29
CA PHE A 27 7.21 -10.79 -11.51
C PHE A 27 7.15 -9.32 -11.97
N GLY A 28 6.72 -8.40 -11.10
CA GLY A 28 6.71 -6.95 -11.38
C GLY A 28 5.62 -6.45 -12.35
N SER A 29 4.86 -7.35 -12.98
CA SER A 29 3.73 -7.00 -13.86
C SER A 29 2.41 -7.05 -13.10
N CYS A 30 1.94 -5.91 -12.56
CA CYS A 30 0.60 -5.80 -11.99
C CYS A 30 0.10 -4.35 -12.01
N GLY A 31 -1.19 -4.18 -11.76
CA GLY A 31 -1.86 -2.89 -11.72
C GLY A 31 -2.79 -2.72 -10.52
N PRO A 32 -3.44 -1.56 -10.40
CA PRO A 32 -4.33 -1.28 -9.29
C PRO A 32 -5.56 -2.19 -9.31
N THR A 33 -5.88 -2.79 -8.16
CA THR A 33 -7.06 -3.62 -7.92
C THR A 33 -8.11 -2.84 -7.13
N ASN A 34 -9.32 -3.39 -6.98
CA ASN A 34 -10.33 -2.77 -6.13
C ASN A 34 -9.88 -2.63 -4.66
N TYR A 35 -9.01 -3.54 -4.20
CA TYR A 35 -8.44 -3.47 -2.87
C TYR A 35 -7.35 -2.40 -2.75
N SER A 36 -6.43 -2.30 -3.70
CA SER A 36 -5.38 -1.27 -3.62
C SER A 36 -5.96 0.13 -3.81
N LYS A 37 -6.93 0.32 -4.72
CA LYS A 37 -7.68 1.59 -4.85
C LYS A 37 -8.35 2.01 -3.54
N PHE A 38 -8.95 1.08 -2.79
CA PHE A 38 -9.52 1.39 -1.48
C PHE A 38 -8.52 2.02 -0.50
N PHE A 39 -7.28 1.52 -0.46
CA PHE A 39 -6.21 2.10 0.36
C PHE A 39 -5.74 3.43 -0.22
N LYS A 40 -5.57 3.51 -1.54
CA LYS A 40 -5.08 4.71 -2.22
C LYS A 40 -6.03 5.89 -2.07
N ASP A 41 -7.34 5.66 -2.14
CA ASP A 41 -8.35 6.71 -1.95
C ASP A 41 -8.30 7.34 -0.55
N ARG A 42 -7.78 6.62 0.46
CA ARG A 42 -7.69 7.10 1.85
C ARG A 42 -6.32 7.66 2.18
N CYS A 43 -5.27 7.07 1.62
CA CYS A 43 -3.88 7.44 1.85
C CYS A 43 -3.20 7.59 0.48
N SER A 44 -3.50 8.69 -0.21
CA SER A 44 -3.12 8.93 -1.62
C SER A 44 -1.62 8.93 -1.90
N THR A 45 -0.81 9.23 -0.89
CA THR A 45 0.65 9.25 -0.98
C THR A 45 1.30 7.93 -0.54
N SER A 46 0.54 6.97 -0.03
CA SER A 46 1.09 5.70 0.44
C SER A 46 1.12 4.64 -0.67
N TYR A 47 2.07 3.70 -0.58
CA TYR A 47 2.04 2.50 -1.42
C TYR A 47 0.82 1.65 -1.10
N SER A 48 0.00 1.38 -2.11
CA SER A 48 -1.21 0.56 -1.98
C SER A 48 -1.10 -0.83 -2.64
N TYR A 49 -0.16 -0.99 -3.57
CA TYR A 49 0.25 -2.25 -4.21
C TYR A 49 1.75 -2.19 -4.57
N PRO A 50 2.40 -3.32 -4.88
CA PRO A 50 3.87 -3.40 -5.02
C PRO A 50 4.52 -2.44 -6.04
N THR A 51 3.83 -2.06 -7.11
CA THR A 51 4.36 -1.23 -8.20
C THR A 51 3.71 0.16 -8.27
N ASP A 52 3.31 0.70 -7.11
CA ASP A 52 2.62 1.99 -6.94
C ASP A 52 3.60 3.19 -6.82
N ASP A 53 4.65 3.24 -7.64
CA ASP A 53 5.79 4.16 -7.44
C ASP A 53 5.48 5.64 -7.74
N LEU A 54 4.67 5.91 -8.77
CA LEU A 54 4.48 7.23 -9.39
C LEU A 54 4.14 8.36 -8.40
N ILE A 55 3.32 8.06 -7.40
CA ILE A 55 2.84 9.06 -6.42
C ILE A 55 3.16 8.68 -4.97
N SER A 56 3.93 7.60 -4.78
CA SER A 56 4.28 7.08 -3.44
C SER A 56 5.77 7.17 -3.12
N THR A 57 6.59 7.46 -4.12
CA THR A 57 8.03 7.62 -3.95
C THR A 57 8.34 9.05 -3.54
N PHE A 58 8.93 9.22 -2.35
CA PHE A 58 9.42 10.50 -1.86
C PHE A 58 10.92 10.41 -1.64
N THR A 59 11.65 11.40 -2.15
CA THR A 59 13.09 11.51 -1.94
C THR A 59 13.41 12.82 -1.23
N CYS A 60 14.44 12.80 -0.39
CA CYS A 60 14.96 13.98 0.29
C CYS A 60 16.49 13.98 0.17
N PRO A 61 17.16 15.15 0.19
CA PRO A 61 18.61 15.24 0.14
C PRO A 61 19.28 14.45 1.27
N SER A 62 20.51 13.97 1.02
CA SER A 62 21.33 13.35 2.05
C SER A 62 21.54 14.28 3.24
N GLY A 63 21.45 13.76 4.46
CA GLY A 63 21.52 14.55 5.71
C GLY A 63 20.17 15.09 6.21
N THR A 64 19.06 14.84 5.51
CA THR A 64 17.72 15.18 5.99
C THR A 64 17.37 14.41 7.26
N LYS A 65 16.77 15.10 8.25
CA LYS A 65 16.22 14.49 9.47
C LYS A 65 14.74 14.18 9.28
N TYR A 66 14.27 13.08 9.87
CA TYR A 66 12.90 12.60 9.75
C TYR A 66 12.21 12.54 11.13
N ARG A 67 10.89 12.70 11.13
CA ARG A 67 10.04 12.48 12.30
C ARG A 67 8.86 11.61 11.90
N VAL A 68 8.67 10.51 12.61
CA VAL A 68 7.53 9.58 12.42
C VAL A 68 6.56 9.79 13.57
N ILE A 69 5.29 10.02 13.26
CA ILE A 69 4.24 10.29 14.25
C ILE A 69 3.10 9.28 14.02
N PHE A 70 2.64 8.66 15.10
CA PHE A 70 1.44 7.83 15.10
C PHE A 70 0.24 8.66 15.55
N CYS A 71 -0.88 8.57 14.83
CA CYS A 71 -2.04 9.45 15.01
C CYS A 71 -1.66 10.94 14.90
N PRO A 72 -1.10 11.37 13.75
CA PRO A 72 -0.73 12.76 13.50
C PRO A 72 -1.96 13.69 13.45
#